data_AF-A0A662XCK5-F1
#
_entry.id   AF-A0A662XCK5-F1
#
_cell.length_a   1.000
_cell.length_b   1.000
_cell.length_c   1.000
_cell.angle_alpha   90.00
_cell.angle_beta   90.00
_cell.angle_gamma   90.00
#
_symmetry.space_group_name_H-M   'P 1'
#
loop_
_entity.id
_entity.type
_entity.pdbx_description
1 polymer ?
#
loop_
_entity_poly.entity_id
_entity_poly.type
_entity_poly.pdbx_seq_one_letter_code
_entity_poly.pdbx_strand_id
1 'polypeptide(L)'
;MPKRKERDYPFRHSIASLFDKPDFAASAVTLRSDFAFGVDKHWRFVKLLRNLIPDAADSKARNVLQTLSELLLHRLNQVSELLSIYLDRQIWQYVTEGPRKRPRHH
;
A
#
# COMPACT_ATOMS: atom_id res chain seq x y z
N MET A 1 10.43 -16.90 32.42
CA MET A 1 10.08 -16.66 31.01
C MET A 1 9.91 -15.15 30.82
N PRO A 2 10.84 -14.41 30.18
CA PRO A 2 10.64 -12.99 29.97
C PRO A 2 9.47 -12.80 28.98
N LYS A 3 8.46 -12.02 29.38
CA LYS A 3 7.34 -11.65 28.52
C LYS A 3 7.91 -10.97 27.27
N ARG A 4 7.67 -11.55 26.10
CA ARG A 4 7.99 -10.95 24.80
C ARG A 4 7.39 -9.53 24.81
N LYS A 5 8.23 -8.49 24.74
CA LYS A 5 7.75 -7.13 24.50
C LYS A 5 7.03 -7.17 23.16
N GLU A 6 5.71 -7.08 23.21
CA GLU A 6 4.85 -6.86 22.06
C GLU A 6 5.41 -5.64 21.34
N ARG A 7 5.90 -5.82 20.11
CA ARG A 7 6.40 -4.70 19.32
C ARG A 7 5.21 -3.78 19.10
N ASP A 8 5.27 -2.55 19.62
CA ASP A 8 4.29 -1.49 19.30
C ASP A 8 4.28 -1.32 17.77
N TYR A 9 3.34 -1.97 17.09
CA TYR A 9 3.01 -1.63 15.72
C TYR A 9 2.17 -0.35 15.78
N PRO A 10 2.53 0.72 15.05
CA PRO A 10 1.93 2.06 15.20
C PRO A 10 0.48 2.15 14.71
N PHE A 11 -0.12 1.07 14.23
CA PHE A 11 -1.51 1.04 13.72
C PHE A 11 -2.56 0.96 14.85
N ARG A 12 -2.41 1.77 15.90
CA ARG A 12 -3.39 1.82 17.02
C ARG A 12 -4.78 2.33 16.60
N HIS A 13 -4.88 2.94 15.42
CA HIS A 13 -6.15 3.36 14.85
C HIS A 13 -6.52 2.44 13.69
N SER A 14 -7.69 1.83 13.79
CA SER A 14 -8.26 1.04 12.70
C SER A 14 -8.47 1.93 11.49
N ILE A 15 -8.08 1.49 10.28
CA ILE A 15 -8.44 2.19 9.04
C ILE A 15 -9.96 2.42 8.96
N ALA A 16 -10.77 1.54 9.57
CA ALA A 16 -12.21 1.74 9.67
C ALA A 16 -12.61 3.04 10.38
N SER A 17 -11.84 3.51 11.36
CA SER A 17 -12.16 4.77 12.07
C SER A 17 -12.01 6.00 11.19
N LEU A 18 -11.25 5.91 10.09
CA LEU A 18 -11.19 6.98 9.07
C LEU A 18 -12.51 7.16 8.32
N PHE A 19 -13.38 6.14 8.36
CA PHE A 19 -14.69 6.12 7.73
C PHE A 19 -15.84 6.14 8.75
N ASP A 20 -15.56 6.40 10.03
CA ASP A 20 -16.60 6.46 11.07
C ASP A 20 -17.08 7.90 11.32
N LYS A 21 -16.30 8.94 10.97
CA LYS A 21 -16.68 10.36 11.12
C LYS A 21 -16.27 11.22 9.91
N PRO A 22 -17.13 12.18 9.48
CA PRO A 22 -16.87 13.04 8.32
C PRO A 22 -15.54 13.81 8.43
N ASP A 23 -15.17 14.20 9.65
CA ASP A 23 -13.93 14.94 9.95
C ASP A 23 -12.65 14.16 9.56
N PHE A 24 -12.73 12.84 9.39
CA PHE A 24 -11.61 12.00 8.98
C PHE A 24 -11.51 11.79 7.46
N ALA A 25 -12.42 12.34 6.65
CA ALA A 25 -12.36 12.25 5.19
C ALA A 25 -11.06 12.84 4.63
N ALA A 26 -10.59 13.97 5.19
CA ALA A 26 -9.30 14.57 4.83
C ALA A 26 -8.12 13.63 5.16
N SER A 27 -8.18 12.94 6.31
CA SER A 27 -7.16 11.96 6.70
C SER A 27 -7.14 10.73 5.79
N ALA A 28 -8.31 10.28 5.31
CA ALA A 28 -8.39 9.18 4.34
C ALA A 28 -7.77 9.58 2.98
N VAL A 29 -7.99 10.80 2.52
CA VAL A 29 -7.38 11.35 1.29
C VAL A 29 -5.86 11.51 1.44
N THR A 30 -5.39 11.99 2.59
CA THR A 30 -3.95 12.06 2.90
C THR A 30 -3.33 10.66 2.89
N LEU A 31 -3.94 9.69 3.57
CA LEU A 31 -3.45 8.31 3.62
C LEU A 31 -3.35 7.69 2.21
N ARG A 32 -4.37 7.92 1.38
CA ARG A 32 -4.36 7.50 -0.03
C ARG A 32 -3.20 8.13 -0.79
N SER A 33 -2.96 9.42 -0.60
CA SER A 33 -1.86 10.15 -1.26
C SER A 33 -0.48 9.66 -0.81
N ASP A 34 -0.30 9.44 0.49
CA ASP A 34 0.94 8.89 1.04
C ASP A 34 1.21 7.48 0.51
N PHE A 35 0.17 6.65 0.42
CA PHE A 35 0.30 5.31 -0.14
C PHE A 35 0.65 5.35 -1.63
N ALA A 36 -0.02 6.21 -2.42
CA ALA A 36 0.31 6.43 -3.83
C ALA A 36 1.78 6.85 -4.02
N PHE A 37 2.27 7.74 -3.16
CA PHE A 37 3.66 8.20 -3.18
C PHE A 37 4.65 7.07 -2.84
N GLY A 38 4.32 6.22 -1.88
CA GLY A 38 5.11 5.02 -1.56
C GLY A 38 5.21 4.06 -2.76
N VAL A 39 4.08 3.82 -3.43
CA VAL A 39 4.03 3.00 -4.65
C VAL A 39 4.89 3.60 -5.75
N ASP A 40 4.79 4.90 -6.04
CA ASP A 40 5.62 5.59 -7.05
C ASP A 40 7.13 5.48 -6.75
N LYS A 41 7.54 5.61 -5.48
CA LYS A 41 8.93 5.40 -5.09
C LYS A 41 9.43 3.99 -5.41
N HIS A 42 8.62 2.97 -5.14
CA HIS A 42 9.00 1.59 -5.46
C HIS A 42 9.04 1.35 -6.98
N TRP A 43 8.15 1.96 -7.76
CA TRP A 43 8.23 1.94 -9.22
C TRP A 43 9.55 2.52 -9.74
N ARG A 44 9.96 3.68 -9.22
CA ARG A 44 11.25 4.30 -9.56
C ARG A 44 12.43 3.40 -9.17
N PHE A 45 12.38 2.77 -8.00
CA PHE A 45 13.40 1.81 -7.58
C PHE A 45 13.51 0.63 -8.55
N VAL A 46 12.39 0.02 -8.95
CA VAL A 46 12.38 -1.09 -9.93
C VAL A 46 12.94 -0.62 -11.27
N LYS A 47 12.61 0.60 -11.72
CA LYS A 47 13.19 1.17 -12.95
C LYS A 47 14.71 1.29 -12.85
N LEU A 48 15.24 1.83 -11.75
CA LEU A 48 16.68 1.94 -11.52
C LEU A 48 17.35 0.55 -11.51
N LEU A 49 16.74 -0.43 -10.84
CA LEU A 49 17.23 -1.81 -10.80
C LEU A 49 17.35 -2.40 -12.21
N ARG A 50 16.33 -2.21 -13.06
CA ARG A 50 16.32 -2.74 -14.43
C ARG A 50 17.35 -2.06 -15.33
N ASN A 51 17.61 -0.77 -15.11
CA ASN A 51 18.64 -0.04 -15.85
C ASN A 51 20.05 -0.57 -15.60
N LEU A 52 20.29 -1.24 -14.47
CA LEU A 52 21.60 -1.83 -14.13
C LEU A 52 21.82 -3.22 -14.74
N ILE A 53 20.79 -3.83 -15.34
CA ILE A 53 20.88 -5.18 -15.93
C ILE A 53 21.91 -5.25 -17.07
N PRO A 54 21.97 -4.32 -18.03
CA PRO A 54 22.97 -4.35 -19.09
C PRO A 54 24.41 -4.28 -18.56
N ASP A 55 24.62 -3.57 -17.45
CA ASP A 55 25.94 -3.34 -16.85
C ASP A 55 26.37 -4.45 -15.86
N ALA A 56 25.55 -5.49 -15.68
CA ALA A 56 25.86 -6.55 -14.74
C ALA A 56 26.99 -7.46 -15.25
N ALA A 57 27.90 -7.81 -14.34
CA ALA A 57 29.18 -8.46 -14.62
C ALA A 57 29.08 -9.78 -15.41
N ASP A 58 28.03 -10.57 -15.18
CA ASP A 58 27.82 -11.85 -15.85
C ASP A 58 26.33 -12.19 -16.01
N SER A 59 26.06 -13.31 -16.69
CA SER A 59 24.70 -13.79 -16.94
C SER A 59 23.95 -14.15 -15.65
N LYS A 60 24.65 -14.62 -14.61
CA LYS A 60 24.04 -14.96 -13.33
C LYS A 60 23.57 -13.70 -12.62
N ALA A 61 24.39 -12.65 -12.60
CA ALA A 61 24.02 -11.35 -12.05
C ALA A 61 22.82 -10.74 -12.79
N ARG A 62 22.82 -10.80 -14.14
CA ARG A 62 21.66 -10.37 -14.96
C ARG A 62 20.38 -11.11 -14.58
N ASN A 63 20.45 -12.43 -14.46
CA ASN A 63 19.28 -13.24 -14.11
C ASN A 63 18.75 -12.89 -12.72
N VAL A 64 19.63 -12.70 -11.73
CA VAL A 64 19.21 -12.30 -10.38
C VAL A 64 18.49 -10.95 -10.39
N LEU A 65 19.05 -9.94 -11.08
CA LEU A 65 18.44 -8.62 -11.18
C LEU A 65 17.10 -8.67 -11.93
N GLN A 66 17.02 -9.45 -13.01
CA GLN A 66 15.80 -9.65 -13.77
C GLN A 66 14.70 -10.25 -12.90
N THR A 67 14.97 -11.40 -12.27
CA THR A 67 14.00 -12.09 -11.39
C THR A 67 13.55 -11.20 -10.24
N LEU A 68 14.47 -10.49 -9.59
CA LEU A 68 14.11 -9.55 -8.53
C LEU A 68 13.19 -8.44 -9.05
N SER A 69 13.50 -7.85 -10.21
CA SER A 69 12.69 -6.79 -10.81
C SER A 69 11.28 -7.26 -11.17
N GLU A 70 11.13 -8.50 -11.63
CA GLU A 70 9.84 -9.10 -11.99
C GLU A 70 8.97 -9.38 -10.75
N LEU A 71 9.57 -9.93 -9.69
CA LEU A 71 8.87 -10.17 -8.43
C LEU A 71 8.38 -8.87 -7.79
N LEU A 72 9.21 -7.82 -7.82
CA LEU A 72 8.82 -6.50 -7.31
C LEU A 72 7.73 -5.88 -8.17
N LEU A 73 7.86 -5.96 -9.50
CA LEU A 73 6.85 -5.45 -10.43
C LEU A 73 5.48 -6.09 -10.20
N HIS A 74 5.44 -7.42 -10.04
CA HIS A 74 4.20 -8.14 -9.79
C HIS A 74 3.52 -7.66 -8.50
N ARG A 75 4.29 -7.52 -7.41
CA ARG A 75 3.76 -7.00 -6.14
C ARG A 75 3.29 -5.55 -6.25
N LEU A 76 4.02 -4.71 -6.99
CA LEU A 76 3.62 -3.32 -7.19
C LEU A 76 2.31 -3.21 -7.95
N ASN A 77 2.09 -4.03 -8.98
CA ASN A 77 0.81 -4.09 -9.68
C ASN A 77 -0.35 -4.45 -8.74
N GLN A 78 -0.17 -5.47 -7.89
CA GLN A 78 -1.19 -5.85 -6.89
C GLN A 78 -1.48 -4.72 -5.91
N VAL A 79 -0.45 -4.04 -5.41
CA VAL A 79 -0.60 -2.93 -4.48
C VAL A 79 -1.27 -1.71 -5.15
N SER A 80 -0.88 -1.38 -6.39
CA SER A 80 -1.51 -0.33 -7.18
C SER A 80 -3.00 -0.62 -7.43
N GLU A 81 -3.36 -1.88 -7.63
CA GLU A 81 -4.75 -2.32 -7.79
C GLU A 81 -5.54 -2.16 -6.49
N LEU A 82 -4.99 -2.58 -5.35
CA LEU A 82 -5.62 -2.36 -4.03
C LEU A 82 -5.86 -0.87 -3.76
N LEU A 83 -4.92 -0.01 -4.14
CA LEU A 83 -5.08 1.43 -4.00
C LEU A 83 -6.24 1.96 -4.88
N SER A 84 -6.21 1.63 -6.17
CA SER A 84 -7.10 2.22 -7.19
C SER A 84 -8.53 1.64 -7.14
N ILE A 85 -8.67 0.36 -6.78
CA ILE A 85 -9.95 -0.34 -6.80
C ILE A 85 -10.59 -0.36 -5.42
N TYR A 86 -9.81 -0.68 -4.38
CA TYR A 86 -10.37 -0.86 -3.05
C TYR A 86 -10.41 0.47 -2.28
N LEU A 87 -9.25 1.11 -2.07
CA LEU A 87 -9.19 2.30 -1.22
C LEU A 87 -9.93 3.49 -1.85
N ASP A 88 -9.72 3.76 -3.14
CA ASP A 88 -10.43 4.84 -3.85
C ASP A 88 -11.95 4.61 -3.83
N ARG A 89 -12.42 3.36 -3.97
CA ARG A 89 -13.85 3.03 -3.86
C ARG A 89 -14.40 3.22 -2.45
N GLN A 90 -13.66 2.84 -1.41
CA GLN A 90 -14.10 3.04 -0.02
C GLN A 90 -14.18 4.53 0.32
N ILE A 91 -13.20 5.34 -0.12
CA ILE A 91 -13.23 6.80 0.02
C ILE A 91 -14.44 7.37 -0.72
N TRP A 92 -14.65 6.98 -1.99
CA TRP A 92 -15.79 7.46 -2.78
C TRP A 92 -17.12 7.13 -2.11
N GLN A 93 -17.36 5.87 -1.75
CA GLN A 93 -18.57 5.43 -1.06
C GLN A 93 -18.81 6.22 0.23
N TYR A 94 -17.74 6.47 0.99
CA TYR A 94 -17.85 7.22 2.23
C TYR A 94 -18.26 8.68 2.02
N VAL A 95 -17.63 9.34 1.04
CA VAL A 95 -17.90 10.74 0.70
C VAL A 95 -19.32 10.93 0.13
N THR A 96 -19.83 9.96 -0.63
CA THR A 96 -21.13 10.07 -1.32
C THR A 96 -22.31 9.51 -0.51
N GLU A 97 -22.13 8.39 0.19
CA GLU A 97 -23.21 7.66 0.89
C GLU A 97 -23.21 7.91 2.41
N GLY A 98 -22.14 8.47 2.97
CA GLY A 98 -21.95 8.63 4.41
C GLY A 98 -21.60 7.33 5.14
N PRO A 99 -21.41 7.36 6.47
CA PRO A 99 -21.05 6.16 7.24
C PRO A 99 -22.15 5.09 7.14
N ARG A 100 -21.77 3.89 6.67
CA ARG A 100 -22.67 2.74 6.64
C ARG A 100 -23.13 2.41 8.07
N LYS A 101 -24.43 2.47 8.32
CA LYS A 101 -25.02 1.99 9.57
C LYS A 101 -24.70 0.50 9.70
N ARG A 102 -23.84 0.13 10.66
CA ARG A 102 -23.59 -1.29 10.98
C ARG A 102 -24.92 -1.93 11.39
N PRO A 103 -25.26 -3.12 10.88
CA PRO A 103 -26.46 -3.83 11.33
C PRO A 103 -26.32 -4.10 12.82
N ARG A 104 -27.32 -3.68 13.61
CA ARG A 104 -27.41 -4.03 15.03
C ARG A 104 -27.76 -5.51 15.08
N HIS A 105 -26.80 -6.35 15.49
CA HIS A 105 -27.14 -7.68 15.96
C HIS A 105 -27.79 -7.52 17.33
N HIS A 106 -29.08 -7.82 17.40
CA HIS A 106 -29.86 -7.99 18.64
C HIS A 106 -29.67 -9.41 19.17
#